data_AF-A0A2S3XZQ3-F1
#
_entry.id   AF-A0A2S3XZQ3-F1
#
_cell.length_a   1.000
_cell.length_b   1.000
_cell.length_c   1.000
_cell.angle_alpha   90.00
_cell.angle_beta   90.00
_cell.angle_gamma   90.00
#
_symmetry.space_group_name_H-M   'P 1'
#
loop_
_entity.id
_entity.type
_entity.pdbx_description
1 polymer ?
#
loop_
_entity_poly.entity_id
_entity_poly.type
_entity_poly.pdbx_seq_one_letter_code
_entity_poly.pdbx_strand_id
1 'polypeptide(L)'
;MRRLSPDCTAVLCEPGSADGRKMTEEQHRQAAAKLARVWSTIGFEPFQHGVHFLDCHLQRPLDLLAERQQEFTALCRSWSAQHGPR
;
A
#
# COMPACT_ATOMS: atom_id res chain seq x y z
N MET A 1 -6.11 -12.42 -7.28
CA MET A 1 -5.27 -11.60 -6.40
C MET A 1 -5.00 -12.42 -5.14
N ARG A 2 -3.77 -12.92 -4.95
CA ARG A 2 -3.41 -13.68 -3.73
C ARG A 2 -3.24 -12.69 -2.58
N ARG A 3 -3.77 -13.05 -1.41
CA ARG A 3 -3.60 -12.25 -0.20
C ARG A 3 -2.11 -12.30 0.19
N LEU A 4 -1.50 -11.12 0.35
CA LEU A 4 -0.15 -11.00 0.87
C LEU A 4 -0.10 -11.54 2.31
N SER A 5 1.08 -11.91 2.79
CA SER A 5 1.23 -12.40 4.17
C SER A 5 0.60 -11.44 5.18
N PRO A 6 0.06 -11.94 6.32
CA PRO A 6 -0.62 -11.09 7.31
C PRO A 6 0.17 -9.86 7.78
N ASP A 7 1.50 -9.93 7.74
CA ASP A 7 2.41 -8.88 8.21
C ASP A 7 3.15 -8.15 7.06
N CYS A 8 2.59 -8.17 5.85
CA CYS A 8 3.16 -7.48 4.70
C CYS A 8 3.01 -5.96 4.84
N THR A 9 4.13 -5.24 4.88
CA THR A 9 4.18 -3.78 5.03
C THR A 9 4.30 -3.04 3.70
N ALA A 10 4.84 -3.69 2.67
CA ALA A 10 5.00 -3.12 1.34
C ALA A 10 4.98 -4.18 0.24
N VAL A 11 4.61 -3.77 -0.97
CA VAL A 11 4.59 -4.62 -2.17
C VAL A 11 5.41 -3.96 -3.27
N LEU A 12 6.28 -4.75 -3.90
CA LEU A 12 7.01 -4.36 -5.10
C LEU A 12 6.50 -5.19 -6.28
N CYS A 13 6.23 -4.54 -7.39
CA CYS A 13 5.78 -5.19 -8.61
C CYS A 13 6.58 -4.68 -9.81
N GLU A 14 7.02 -5.62 -10.66
CA GLU A 14 7.66 -5.33 -11.94
C GLU A 14 6.76 -5.83 -13.09
N PRO A 15 6.63 -5.06 -14.18
CA PRO A 15 5.92 -5.52 -15.36
C PRO A 15 6.62 -6.72 -16.01
N GLY A 16 5.88 -7.81 -16.24
CA GLY A 16 6.44 -9.02 -16.84
C GLY A 16 5.41 -9.83 -17.62
N SER A 17 5.89 -10.67 -18.55
CA SER A 17 5.04 -11.67 -19.22
C SER A 17 4.69 -12.78 -18.22
N ALA A 18 3.39 -13.03 -18.05
CA ALA A 18 2.90 -14.08 -17.16
C ALA A 18 3.03 -15.50 -17.75
N ASP A 19 3.18 -15.61 -19.07
CA ASP A 19 3.14 -16.86 -19.83
C ASP A 19 4.49 -17.22 -20.48
N GLY A 20 5.56 -16.50 -20.15
CA GLY A 20 6.91 -16.75 -20.64
C GLY A 20 7.09 -16.51 -22.13
N ARG A 21 6.12 -15.87 -22.80
CA ARG A 21 6.23 -15.53 -24.22
C ARG A 21 7.34 -14.50 -24.42
N LYS A 22 8.19 -14.77 -25.41
CA LYS A 22 9.17 -13.77 -25.86
C LYS A 22 8.41 -12.60 -26.49
N MET A 23 8.60 -11.43 -25.91
CA MET A 23 8.09 -10.16 -26.43
C MET A 23 9.28 -9.35 -26.95
N THR A 24 9.03 -8.50 -27.94
CA THR A 24 10.02 -7.49 -28.32
C THR A 24 10.14 -6.43 -27.22
N GLU A 25 11.25 -5.69 -27.20
CA GLU A 25 11.44 -4.60 -26.24
C GLU A 25 10.33 -3.54 -26.35
N GLU A 26 9.87 -3.24 -27.56
CA GLU A 26 8.78 -2.29 -27.78
C GLU A 26 7.46 -2.79 -27.19
N GLN A 27 7.14 -4.06 -27.41
CA GLN A 27 5.95 -4.68 -26.80
C GLN A 27 6.05 -4.69 -25.27
N HIS A 28 7.24 -4.95 -24.74
CA HIS A 28 7.49 -4.91 -23.30
C HIS A 28 7.27 -3.49 -22.74
N ARG A 29 7.80 -2.46 -23.41
CA ARG A 29 7.62 -1.05 -23.01
C ARG A 29 6.16 -0.63 -23.02
N GLN A 30 5.40 -1.01 -24.04
CA GLN A 30 3.97 -0.72 -24.13
C GLN A 30 3.15 -1.45 -23.07
N ALA A 31 3.47 -2.71 -22.78
CA ALA A 31 2.83 -3.48 -21.72
C ALA A 31 3.14 -2.88 -20.34
N ALA A 32 4.39 -2.51 -20.10
CA ALA A 32 4.82 -1.84 -18.87
C ALA A 32 4.05 -0.54 -18.63
N ALA A 33 3.91 0.31 -19.66
CA ALA A 33 3.15 1.56 -19.54
C ALA A 33 1.65 1.31 -19.23
N LYS A 34 1.05 0.28 -19.84
CA LYS A 34 -0.34 -0.11 -19.54
C LYS A 34 -0.50 -0.60 -18.10
N LEU A 35 0.40 -1.46 -17.64
CA LEU A 35 0.39 -2.01 -16.27
C LEU A 35 0.61 -0.92 -15.23
N ALA A 36 1.58 -0.03 -15.45
CA ALA A 36 1.85 1.14 -14.59
C ALA A 36 0.58 1.98 -14.38
N ARG A 37 -0.18 2.25 -15.45
CA ARG A 37 -1.42 3.02 -15.37
C ARG A 37 -2.54 2.29 -14.62
N VAL A 38 -2.60 0.97 -14.70
CA VAL A 38 -3.56 0.18 -13.90
C VAL A 38 -3.14 0.20 -12.44
N TRP A 39 -1.87 -0.03 -12.13
CA TRP A 39 -1.36 -0.06 -10.77
C TRP A 39 -1.49 1.28 -10.04
N SER A 40 -1.35 2.41 -10.74
CA SER A 40 -1.59 3.73 -10.13
C SER A 40 -3.04 3.90 -9.65
N THR A 41 -4.03 3.29 -10.31
CA THR A 41 -5.43 3.33 -9.85
C THR A 41 -5.65 2.55 -8.55
N ILE A 42 -4.75 1.63 -8.24
CA ILE A 42 -4.78 0.79 -7.02
C ILE A 42 -3.90 1.43 -5.92
N GLY A 43 -3.16 2.50 -6.22
CA GLY A 43 -2.33 3.24 -5.27
C GLY A 43 -0.84 2.88 -5.30
N PHE A 44 -0.39 2.10 -6.30
CA PHE A 44 1.04 1.89 -6.51
C PHE A 44 1.68 3.13 -7.13
N GLU A 45 2.83 3.54 -6.58
CA GLU A 45 3.63 4.64 -7.09
C GLU A 45 4.86 4.13 -7.86
N PRO A 46 5.32 4.85 -8.90
CA PRO A 46 6.59 4.55 -9.55
C PRO A 46 7.74 4.66 -8.56
N PHE A 47 8.66 3.69 -8.56
CA PHE A 47 9.85 3.71 -7.72
C PHE A 47 11.15 3.84 -8.54
N GLN A 48 11.80 2.72 -8.89
CA GLN A 48 13.05 2.70 -9.66
C GLN A 48 13.07 1.54 -10.65
N HIS A 49 13.76 1.69 -11.79
CA HIS A 49 13.97 0.63 -12.77
C HIS A 49 12.69 -0.06 -13.30
N GLY A 50 11.57 0.66 -13.34
CA GLY A 50 10.27 0.09 -13.75
C GLY A 50 9.55 -0.69 -12.65
N VAL A 51 10.10 -0.73 -11.43
CA VAL A 51 9.44 -1.24 -10.24
C VAL A 51 8.40 -0.23 -9.74
N HIS A 52 7.26 -0.76 -9.34
CA HIS A 52 6.19 -0.02 -8.67
C HIS A 52 6.06 -0.47 -7.23
N PHE A 53 5.85 0.49 -6.33
CA PHE A 53 5.80 0.30 -4.89
C PHE A 53 4.42 0.63 -4.34
N LEU A 54 3.92 -0.22 -3.44
CA LEU A 54 2.73 0.03 -2.66
C LEU A 54 3.06 -0.07 -1.18
N ASP A 55 2.86 1.01 -0.45
CA ASP A 55 2.90 1.00 1.02
C ASP A 55 1.53 0.56 1.56
N CYS A 56 1.46 -0.66 2.09
CA CYS A 56 0.22 -1.21 2.63
C CYS A 56 -0.23 -0.50 3.92
N HIS A 57 0.68 0.21 4.61
CA HIS A 57 0.32 1.04 5.77
C HIS A 57 -0.33 2.35 5.36
N LEU A 58 0.06 2.93 4.22
CA LEU A 58 -0.57 4.13 3.66
C LEU A 58 -1.88 3.83 2.91
N GLN A 59 -2.09 2.57 2.50
CA GLN A 59 -3.35 2.09 1.90
C GLN A 59 -4.52 2.03 2.87
N ARG A 60 -4.28 2.15 4.18
CA ARG A 60 -5.35 2.22 5.18
C ARG A 60 -5.99 3.62 5.06
N PRO A 61 -7.28 3.70 4.64
CA PRO A 61 -7.93 4.99 4.41
C PRO A 61 -7.97 5.77 5.73
N LEU A 62 -8.11 7.08 5.61
CA LEU A 62 -8.28 8.09 6.68
C LEU A 62 -9.04 7.63 7.94
N ASP A 63 -9.96 6.67 7.79
CA ASP A 63 -10.68 5.98 8.87
C ASP A 63 -9.78 5.45 9.99
N LEU A 64 -8.57 4.98 9.66
CA LEU A 64 -7.68 4.41 10.68
C LEU A 64 -6.92 5.44 11.50
N LEU A 65 -6.67 6.62 10.94
CA LEU A 65 -6.20 7.74 11.75
C LEU A 65 -7.29 8.16 12.73
N ALA A 66 -8.55 8.22 12.28
CA ALA A 66 -9.68 8.53 13.13
C ALA A 66 -9.90 7.47 14.23
N GLU A 67 -9.83 6.17 13.90
CA GLU A 67 -9.91 5.07 14.87
C GLU A 67 -8.79 5.15 15.93
N ARG A 68 -7.53 5.35 15.50
CA ARG A 68 -6.40 5.49 16.42
C ARG A 68 -6.50 6.73 17.30
N GLN A 69 -6.99 7.85 16.75
CA GLN A 69 -7.26 9.06 17.53
C GLN A 69 -8.36 8.83 18.57
N GLN A 70 -9.41 8.10 18.22
CA GLN A 70 -10.48 7.73 19.16
C GLN A 70 -9.96 6.83 20.29
N GLU A 71 -9.18 5.79 19.94
CA GLU A 71 -8.55 4.89 20.92
C GLU A 71 -7.63 5.66 21.88
N PHE A 72 -6.77 6.54 21.35
CA PHE A 72 -5.89 7.37 22.16
C PHE A 72 -6.67 8.31 23.09
N THR A 73 -7.73 8.95 22.58
CA THR A 73 -8.60 9.84 23.37
C THR A 73 -9.34 9.07 24.47
N ALA A 74 -9.75 7.83 24.21
CA ALA A 74 -10.36 6.96 25.21
C ALA A 74 -9.36 6.60 26.32
N LEU A 75 -8.13 6.21 25.96
CA LEU A 75 -7.05 5.92 26.91
C LEU A 75 -6.74 7.13 27.81
N CYS A 76 -6.61 8.32 27.23
CA CYS A 76 -6.39 9.55 28.00
C CYS A 76 -7.52 9.81 29.00
N ARG A 77 -8.78 9.61 28.59
CA ARG A 77 -9.94 9.77 29.48
C ARG A 77 -9.94 8.75 30.62
N SER A 78 -9.67 7.48 30.32
CA SER A 78 -9.55 6.43 31.34
C SER A 78 -8.42 6.71 32.33
N TRP A 79 -7.27 7.15 31.83
CA TRP A 79 -6.13 7.51 32.66
C TRP A 79 -6.45 8.69 33.59
N SER A 80 -7.03 9.77 33.05
CA SER A 80 -7.44 10.94 33.84
C SER A 80 -8.54 10.62 34.86
N ALA A 81 -9.45 9.70 34.54
CA ALA A 81 -10.48 9.24 35.48
C ALA A 81 -9.90 8.43 36.65
N GLN A 82 -8.81 7.68 36.39
CA GLN A 82 -8.11 6.89 37.41
C GLN A 82 -7.12 7.71 38.24
N HIS A 83 -6.58 8.79 37.66
CA HIS A 83 -5.50 9.59 38.24
C HIS A 83 -5.89 11.08 38.35
N GLY A 84 -7.14 11.36 38.74
CA GLY A 84 -7.75 12.70 38.78
C GLY A 84 -6.83 13.84 39.24
N PRO A 85 -7.14 15.09 38.85
CA PRO A 85 -6.20 16.21 38.92
C PRO A 85 -5.63 16.35 40.33
N ARG A 86 -4.30 16.44 40.41
CA ARG A 86 -3.63 16.92 41.63
C ARG A 86 -4.05 18.34 41.94
#